data_AF-A0A921IM82-F1
#
_entry.id   AF-A0A921IM82-F1
#
_cell.length_a   1.000
_cell.length_b   1.000
_cell.length_c   1.000
_cell.angle_alpha   90.00
_cell.angle_beta   90.00
_cell.angle_gamma   90.00
#
_symmetry.space_group_name_H-M   'P 1'
#
loop_
_entity.id
_entity.type
_entity.pdbx_description
1 polymer ?
#
loop_
_entity_poly.entity_id
_entity_poly.type
_entity_poly.pdbx_seq_one_letter_code
_entity_poly.pdbx_strand_id
1 'polypeptide(L)'
;MAYSLRTGQPFVPEANAQQAYQNQLKLTSAQARLGNATLTPDRNWPEPLLTLADQVLAQVGGSTPYETLLGCYDWLIQNCSYGHDTVQMGEGGRIAEDAYSILAGRVGVCDNYSAAFAVMARMLGFDARLQNGQTHRAAGGYTGHAWCVINI
;
A
#
# COMPACT_ATOMS: atom_id res chain seq x y z
N MET A 1 -9.57 30.24 25.96
CA MET A 1 -9.97 30.73 24.64
C MET A 1 -9.30 32.08 24.42
N ALA A 2 -8.59 32.25 23.31
CA ALA A 2 -7.95 33.52 23.00
C ALA A 2 -8.99 34.47 22.39
N TYR A 3 -9.20 35.61 23.04
CA TYR A 3 -10.10 36.67 22.58
C TYR A 3 -9.29 37.82 22.01
N SER A 4 -9.80 38.48 20.98
CA SER A 4 -9.18 39.70 20.47
C SER A 4 -9.23 40.80 21.55
N LEU A 5 -8.07 41.31 21.96
CA LEU A 5 -7.95 42.41 22.95
C LEU A 5 -8.57 43.73 22.47
N ARG A 6 -9.00 43.81 21.19
CA ARG A 6 -9.55 45.02 20.57
C ARG A 6 -11.05 44.99 20.34
N THR A 7 -11.70 43.81 20.28
CA THR A 7 -13.13 43.68 19.96
C THR A 7 -13.92 42.79 20.92
N GLY A 8 -13.27 42.04 21.81
CA GLY A 8 -13.92 41.15 22.78
C GLY A 8 -14.68 39.96 22.17
N GLN A 9 -14.62 39.79 20.85
CA GLN A 9 -15.24 38.69 20.14
C GLN A 9 -14.30 37.47 20.07
N PRO A 10 -14.85 36.24 20.07
CA PRO A 10 -14.06 35.03 19.90
C PRO A 10 -13.40 35.00 18.51
N PHE A 11 -12.15 34.54 18.45
CA PHE A 11 -11.45 34.32 17.18
C PHE A 11 -12.17 33.23 16.38
N VAL A 12 -12.61 33.52 15.15
CA VAL A 12 -13.18 32.50 14.24
C VAL A 12 -12.41 32.50 12.91
N PRO A 13 -11.93 31.33 12.45
CA PRO A 13 -10.77 31.23 11.56
C PRO A 13 -11.12 31.45 10.09
N GLU A 14 -10.18 32.02 9.32
CA GLU A 14 -10.31 32.19 7.87
C GLU A 14 -10.43 30.82 7.17
N ALA A 15 -11.07 30.79 5.98
CA ALA A 15 -11.42 29.57 5.22
C ALA A 15 -10.29 28.52 5.08
N ASN A 16 -9.04 28.95 5.18
CA ASN A 16 -7.83 28.14 5.10
C ASN A 16 -7.64 27.23 6.34
N ALA A 17 -8.12 27.65 7.51
CA ALA A 17 -8.08 26.86 8.74
C ALA A 17 -9.21 25.81 8.80
N GLN A 18 -10.35 26.06 8.14
CA GLN A 18 -11.43 25.09 7.98
C GLN A 18 -10.99 23.94 7.04
N GLN A 19 -10.28 24.23 5.95
CA GLN A 19 -9.70 23.21 5.06
C GLN A 19 -8.62 22.37 5.76
N ALA A 20 -7.79 22.98 6.61
CA ALA A 20 -6.76 22.29 7.39
C ALA A 20 -7.36 21.30 8.42
N TYR A 21 -8.48 21.66 9.06
CA TYR A 21 -9.23 20.78 9.97
C TYR A 21 -9.95 19.64 9.24
N GLN A 22 -10.52 19.90 8.06
CA GLN A 22 -11.13 18.87 7.20
C GLN A 22 -10.09 17.88 6.63
N ASN A 23 -8.86 18.31 6.38
CA ASN A 23 -7.73 17.40 6.08
C ASN A 23 -7.29 16.61 7.33
N GLN A 24 -7.37 17.18 8.52
CA GLN A 24 -7.09 16.50 9.79
C GLN A 24 -8.10 15.39 10.10
N LEU A 25 -9.39 15.54 9.78
CA LEU A 25 -10.44 14.51 9.83
C LEU A 25 -10.34 13.44 8.71
N LYS A 26 -9.76 13.77 7.56
CA LYS A 26 -9.36 12.79 6.52
C LYS A 26 -8.15 11.93 6.94
N LEU A 27 -7.33 12.46 7.86
CA LEU A 27 -6.09 11.89 8.38
C LEU A 27 -6.25 11.21 9.75
N THR A 28 -7.46 11.13 10.31
CA THR A 28 -7.81 10.27 11.46
C THR A 28 -8.41 8.95 11.00
N SER A 29 -7.67 7.88 10.77
CA SER A 29 -6.31 7.74 10.28
C SER A 29 -6.37 6.67 9.21
N ALA A 30 -5.51 6.70 8.19
CA ALA A 30 -5.45 5.60 7.22
C ALA A 30 -5.39 4.24 7.93
N GLN A 31 -4.66 4.20 9.05
CA GLN A 31 -4.68 3.10 10.02
C GLN A 31 -6.07 2.74 10.56
N ALA A 32 -6.84 3.69 11.11
CA ALA A 32 -8.17 3.40 11.65
C ALA A 32 -9.14 2.92 10.56
N ARG A 33 -9.04 3.48 9.36
CA ARG A 33 -9.86 3.06 8.22
C ARG A 33 -9.47 1.64 7.82
N LEU A 34 -8.18 1.37 7.60
CA LEU A 34 -7.67 0.07 7.15
C LEU A 34 -7.91 -1.01 8.22
N GLY A 35 -7.74 -0.66 9.49
CA GLY A 35 -7.95 -1.57 10.63
C GLY A 35 -9.41 -1.95 10.85
N ASN A 36 -10.37 -1.18 10.34
CA ASN A 36 -11.81 -1.46 10.43
C ASN A 36 -12.43 -1.78 9.07
N ALA A 37 -11.62 -2.00 8.03
CA ALA A 37 -12.12 -2.29 6.70
C ALA A 37 -12.91 -3.60 6.68
N THR A 38 -14.03 -3.64 5.95
CA THR A 38 -14.72 -4.91 5.66
C THR A 38 -13.93 -5.64 4.59
N LEU A 39 -13.46 -6.84 4.90
CA LEU A 39 -12.56 -7.60 4.04
C LEU A 39 -13.30 -8.70 3.30
N THR A 40 -12.98 -8.87 2.02
CA THR A 40 -13.43 -10.02 1.20
C THR A 40 -12.21 -10.69 0.58
N PRO A 41 -11.60 -11.68 1.27
CA PRO A 41 -10.39 -12.36 0.79
C PRO A 41 -10.54 -12.92 -0.64
N ASP A 42 -9.60 -12.54 -1.51
CA ASP A 42 -9.48 -13.11 -2.86
C ASP A 42 -8.32 -14.12 -2.89
N ARG A 43 -8.68 -15.39 -3.04
CA ARG A 43 -7.78 -16.54 -3.07
C ARG A 43 -7.62 -17.13 -4.48
N ASN A 44 -8.14 -16.47 -5.52
CA ASN A 44 -8.10 -16.97 -6.89
C ASN A 44 -6.74 -16.70 -7.57
N TRP A 45 -5.68 -17.25 -6.99
CA TRP A 45 -4.31 -17.14 -7.48
C TRP A 45 -3.69 -18.52 -7.67
N PRO A 46 -2.67 -18.67 -8.54
CA PRO A 46 -1.96 -19.93 -8.67
C PRO A 46 -1.34 -20.40 -7.35
N GLU A 47 -1.34 -21.72 -7.13
CA GLU A 47 -0.88 -22.34 -5.88
C GLU A 47 0.57 -22.00 -5.49
N PRO A 48 1.55 -21.93 -6.42
CA PRO A 48 2.91 -21.53 -6.04
C PRO A 48 2.97 -20.11 -5.48
N LEU A 49 2.15 -19.20 -6.01
CA LEU A 49 2.04 -17.83 -5.50
C LEU A 49 1.31 -17.79 -4.16
N LEU A 50 0.18 -18.51 -4.01
CA LEU A 50 -0.54 -18.61 -2.74
C LEU A 50 0.38 -19.10 -1.62
N THR A 51 1.16 -20.14 -1.90
CA THR A 51 2.11 -20.73 -0.93
C THR A 51 3.11 -19.69 -0.42
N LEU A 52 3.74 -18.93 -1.31
CA LEU A 52 4.74 -17.94 -0.92
C LEU A 52 4.10 -16.75 -0.19
N ALA A 53 2.95 -16.27 -0.65
CA ALA A 53 2.26 -15.17 -0.01
C ALA A 53 1.73 -15.57 1.39
N ASP A 54 1.26 -16.81 1.56
CA ASP A 54 0.86 -17.35 2.87
C ASP A 54 2.05 -17.46 3.84
N GLN A 55 3.23 -17.82 3.35
CA GLN A 55 4.46 -17.81 4.16
C GLN A 55 4.82 -16.40 4.64
N VAL A 56 4.61 -15.37 3.82
CA VAL A 56 4.82 -13.97 4.23
C VAL A 56 3.76 -13.56 5.26
N LEU A 57 2.48 -13.82 4.98
CA LEU A 57 1.36 -13.49 5.88
C LEU A 57 1.54 -14.13 7.27
N ALA A 58 2.02 -15.38 7.31
CA ALA A 58 2.32 -16.07 8.57
C ALA A 58 3.50 -15.46 9.34
N GLN A 59 4.50 -14.90 8.65
CA GLN A 59 5.66 -14.24 9.28
C GLN A 59 5.30 -12.87 9.85
N VAL A 60 4.48 -12.10 9.14
CA VAL A 60 4.18 -10.71 9.52
C VAL A 60 3.13 -10.64 10.64
N GLY A 61 2.11 -11.49 10.60
CA GLY A 61 1.03 -11.50 11.60
C GLY A 61 0.33 -10.14 11.74
N GLY A 62 -0.24 -9.86 12.90
CA GLY A 62 -0.92 -8.59 13.21
C GLY A 62 -2.26 -8.81 13.92
N SER A 63 -2.61 -7.88 14.81
CA SER A 63 -3.88 -7.93 15.56
C SER A 63 -5.00 -7.22 14.81
N THR A 64 -4.66 -6.40 13.80
CA THR A 64 -5.61 -5.72 12.93
C THR A 64 -5.23 -5.88 11.45
N PRO A 65 -6.19 -5.74 10.52
CA PRO A 65 -5.89 -5.78 9.09
C PRO A 65 -4.86 -4.75 8.64
N TYR A 66 -4.85 -3.57 9.27
CA TYR A 66 -3.83 -2.55 9.02
C TYR A 66 -2.43 -3.03 9.41
N GLU A 67 -2.29 -3.64 10.60
CA GLU A 67 -0.99 -4.13 11.07
C GLU A 67 -0.45 -5.24 10.17
N THR A 68 -1.31 -6.16 9.73
CA THR A 68 -0.90 -7.22 8.81
C THR A 68 -0.51 -6.66 7.44
N LEU A 69 -1.28 -5.69 6.92
CA LEU A 69 -0.96 -5.02 5.67
C LEU A 69 0.35 -4.24 5.75
N LEU A 70 0.57 -3.48 6.83
CA LEU A 70 1.84 -2.77 7.07
C LEU A 70 3.01 -3.76 7.18
N GLY A 71 2.82 -4.88 7.88
CA GLY A 71 3.82 -5.93 7.97
C GLY A 71 4.20 -6.52 6.61
N CYS A 72 3.23 -6.70 5.71
CA CYS A 72 3.50 -7.13 4.33
C CYS A 72 4.38 -6.12 3.57
N TYR A 73 4.11 -4.82 3.74
CA TYR A 73 4.92 -3.76 3.15
C TYR A 73 6.35 -3.80 3.69
N ASP A 74 6.51 -3.83 5.01
CA ASP A 74 7.80 -3.85 5.67
C ASP A 74 8.61 -5.10 5.30
N TRP A 75 7.96 -6.26 5.20
CA TRP A 75 8.60 -7.50 4.79
C TRP A 75 9.21 -7.38 3.39
N LEU A 76 8.49 -6.79 2.42
CA LEU A 76 9.02 -6.59 1.07
C LEU A 76 10.27 -5.69 1.09
N ILE A 77 10.24 -4.60 1.85
CA ILE A 77 11.36 -3.66 1.95
C ILE A 77 12.58 -4.30 2.64
N GLN A 78 12.37 -5.14 3.64
CA GLN A 78 13.45 -5.75 4.42
C GLN A 78 14.06 -6.99 3.74
N ASN A 79 13.28 -7.71 2.94
CA ASN A 79 13.70 -9.01 2.39
C ASN A 79 13.98 -8.96 0.89
N CYS A 80 13.67 -7.88 0.19
CA CYS A 80 13.85 -7.79 -1.25
C CYS A 80 14.73 -6.58 -1.63
N SER A 81 15.49 -6.72 -2.72
CA SER A 81 16.32 -5.66 -3.29
C SER A 81 15.74 -5.13 -4.60
N TYR A 82 15.90 -3.83 -4.84
CA TYR A 82 15.52 -3.23 -6.11
C TYR A 82 16.52 -3.61 -7.21
N GLY A 83 16.05 -4.27 -8.26
CA GLY A 83 16.92 -4.77 -9.33
C GLY A 83 16.17 -5.54 -10.41
N HIS A 84 16.89 -5.91 -11.46
CA HIS A 84 16.34 -6.72 -12.54
C HIS A 84 16.76 -8.17 -12.34
N ASP A 85 15.82 -8.98 -11.87
CA ASP A 85 15.88 -10.43 -11.89
C ASP A 85 14.47 -10.97 -12.19
N THR A 86 14.37 -12.20 -12.68
CA THR A 86 13.06 -12.78 -13.01
C THR A 86 13.03 -14.26 -12.67
N VAL A 87 12.12 -14.60 -11.77
CA VAL A 87 11.74 -15.98 -11.48
C VAL A 87 10.33 -16.19 -12.02
N GLN A 88 10.16 -17.16 -12.91
CA GLN A 88 8.90 -17.39 -13.62
C GLN A 88 8.09 -18.51 -12.97
N MET A 89 6.77 -18.32 -12.91
CA MET A 89 5.81 -19.35 -12.50
C MET A 89 5.19 -20.03 -13.72
N GLY A 90 4.90 -19.26 -14.78
CA GLY A 90 4.29 -19.72 -16.03
C GLY A 90 2.75 -19.68 -16.06
N GLU A 91 2.08 -19.04 -15.09
CA GLU A 91 0.62 -19.05 -14.95
C GLU A 91 0.07 -17.82 -14.19
N GLY A 92 -1.26 -17.63 -14.19
CA GLY A 92 -1.94 -16.58 -13.41
C GLY A 92 -1.88 -15.15 -13.95
N GLY A 93 -1.21 -14.93 -15.09
CA GLY A 93 -1.12 -13.63 -15.75
C GLY A 93 -0.12 -12.67 -15.09
N ARG A 94 0.02 -11.46 -15.65
CA ARG A 94 1.16 -10.58 -15.35
C ARG A 94 1.29 -10.21 -13.87
N ILE A 95 0.17 -9.94 -13.19
CA ILE A 95 0.20 -9.58 -11.76
C ILE A 95 0.71 -10.77 -10.93
N ALA A 96 0.26 -11.98 -11.24
CA ALA A 96 0.67 -13.18 -10.51
C ALA A 96 2.15 -13.48 -10.75
N GLU A 97 2.62 -13.37 -12.00
CA GLU A 97 4.04 -13.54 -12.35
C GLU A 97 4.93 -12.52 -11.63
N ASP A 98 4.53 -11.25 -11.61
CA ASP A 98 5.32 -10.19 -10.99
C ASP A 98 5.41 -10.33 -9.48
N ALA A 99 4.30 -10.69 -8.85
CA ALA A 99 4.23 -11.00 -7.43
C ALA A 99 5.11 -12.22 -7.12
N TYR A 100 4.95 -13.31 -7.87
CA TYR A 100 5.72 -14.53 -7.68
C TYR A 100 7.22 -14.27 -7.83
N SER A 101 7.63 -13.53 -8.87
CA SER A 101 9.04 -13.28 -9.17
C SER A 101 9.79 -12.66 -7.98
N ILE A 102 9.22 -11.66 -7.30
CA ILE A 102 9.87 -11.04 -6.15
C ILE A 102 9.68 -11.84 -4.85
N LEU A 103 8.53 -12.51 -4.69
CA LEU A 103 8.27 -13.40 -3.55
C LEU A 103 9.07 -14.72 -3.60
N ALA A 104 9.65 -15.09 -4.74
CA ALA A 104 10.58 -16.20 -4.87
C ALA A 104 12.03 -15.71 -4.95
N GLY A 105 12.32 -14.76 -5.84
CA GLY A 105 13.67 -14.33 -6.19
C GLY A 105 14.26 -13.22 -5.31
N ARG A 106 13.46 -12.55 -4.48
CA ARG A 106 13.90 -11.46 -3.58
C ARG A 106 14.48 -10.24 -4.32
N VAL A 107 14.32 -10.15 -5.63
CA VAL A 107 14.78 -9.03 -6.46
C VAL A 107 13.67 -8.65 -7.42
N GLY A 108 13.43 -7.34 -7.58
CA GLY A 108 12.42 -6.85 -8.52
C GLY A 108 12.40 -5.33 -8.64
N VAL A 109 11.54 -4.82 -9.53
CA VAL A 109 11.33 -3.40 -9.75
C VAL A 109 9.94 -2.96 -9.29
N CYS A 110 9.55 -1.72 -9.55
CA CYS A 110 8.27 -1.16 -9.09
C CYS A 110 7.06 -2.02 -9.42
N ASP A 111 7.03 -2.68 -10.59
CA ASP A 111 5.96 -3.59 -11.00
C ASP A 111 5.87 -4.80 -10.05
N ASN A 112 7.01 -5.43 -9.74
CA ASN A 112 7.06 -6.59 -8.86
C ASN A 112 6.65 -6.26 -7.43
N TYR A 113 7.22 -5.19 -6.85
CA TYR A 113 6.85 -4.73 -5.51
C TYR A 113 5.36 -4.41 -5.42
N SER A 114 4.82 -3.69 -6.42
CA SER A 114 3.41 -3.31 -6.47
C SER A 114 2.50 -4.52 -6.62
N ALA A 115 2.88 -5.48 -7.45
CA ALA A 115 2.12 -6.70 -7.67
C ALA A 115 2.10 -7.59 -6.44
N ALA A 116 3.25 -7.84 -5.81
CA ALA A 116 3.32 -8.64 -4.58
C ALA A 116 2.48 -8.03 -3.46
N PHE A 117 2.60 -6.71 -3.26
CA PHE A 117 1.81 -6.02 -2.25
C PHE A 117 0.31 -6.03 -2.57
N ALA A 118 -0.08 -5.83 -3.83
CA ALA A 118 -1.48 -5.91 -4.24
C ALA A 118 -2.07 -7.32 -4.07
N VAL A 119 -1.32 -8.38 -4.38
CA VAL A 119 -1.75 -9.77 -4.18
C VAL A 119 -1.97 -10.06 -2.70
N MET A 120 -1.00 -9.74 -1.83
CA MET A 120 -1.15 -9.93 -0.39
C MET A 120 -2.32 -9.11 0.19
N ALA A 121 -2.49 -7.86 -0.25
CA ALA A 121 -3.61 -7.03 0.16
C ALA A 121 -4.97 -7.63 -0.27
N ARG A 122 -5.07 -8.17 -1.49
CA ARG A 122 -6.27 -8.87 -1.98
C ARG A 122 -6.54 -10.17 -1.24
N MET A 123 -5.50 -10.93 -0.89
CA MET A 123 -5.62 -12.13 -0.07
C MET A 123 -6.13 -11.82 1.34
N LEU A 124 -5.75 -10.67 1.90
CA LEU A 124 -6.35 -10.15 3.14
C LEU A 124 -7.79 -9.67 2.94
N GLY A 125 -8.17 -9.31 1.71
CA GLY A 125 -9.51 -8.92 1.32
C GLY A 125 -9.70 -7.42 1.10
N PHE A 126 -8.62 -6.67 0.95
CA PHE A 126 -8.67 -5.26 0.54
C PHE A 126 -8.93 -5.14 -0.96
N ASP A 127 -9.67 -4.11 -1.36
CA ASP A 127 -9.77 -3.69 -2.76
C ASP A 127 -8.48 -2.99 -3.19
N ALA A 128 -7.50 -3.79 -3.61
CA ALA A 128 -6.21 -3.33 -4.08
C ALA A 128 -6.08 -3.46 -5.60
N ARG A 129 -5.38 -2.53 -6.25
CA ARG A 129 -5.09 -2.55 -7.69
C ARG A 129 -3.74 -1.97 -8.00
N LEU A 130 -3.13 -2.40 -9.11
CA LEU A 130 -1.98 -1.70 -9.66
C LEU A 130 -2.42 -0.45 -10.40
N GLN A 131 -1.64 0.61 -10.23
CA GLN A 131 -1.71 1.83 -11.00
C GLN A 131 -0.35 2.08 -11.64
N ASN A 132 -0.34 2.37 -12.93
CA ASN A 132 0.84 2.77 -13.66
C ASN A 132 0.80 4.27 -13.95
N GLY A 133 1.97 4.89 -14.03
CA GLY A 133 2.13 6.30 -14.34
C GLY A 133 3.60 6.68 -14.48
N GLN A 134 3.92 7.91 -14.08
CA GLN A 134 5.28 8.43 -14.13
C GLN A 134 5.68 9.04 -12.79
N THR A 135 6.96 8.93 -12.45
CA THR A 135 7.56 9.59 -11.30
C THR A 135 8.82 10.37 -11.69
N HIS A 136 9.20 11.34 -10.86
CA HIS A 136 10.41 12.14 -11.07
C HIS A 136 11.66 11.30 -10.88
N ARG A 137 12.64 11.47 -11.77
CA ARG A 137 13.97 10.89 -11.63
C ARG A 137 14.85 11.81 -10.79
N ALA A 138 15.77 11.23 -10.02
CA ALA A 138 16.79 11.99 -9.28
C ALA A 138 17.68 12.85 -10.21
N ALA A 139 17.97 12.35 -11.41
CA ALA A 139 18.74 13.07 -12.44
C ALA A 139 17.90 14.04 -13.30
N GLY A 140 16.63 14.27 -12.93
CA GLY A 140 15.69 15.08 -13.71
C GLY A 140 14.89 14.29 -14.76
N GLY A 141 13.75 14.84 -15.16
CA GLY A 141 12.80 14.18 -16.06
C GLY A 141 11.89 13.15 -15.37
N TYR A 142 11.18 12.36 -16.18
CA TYR A 142 10.19 11.37 -15.72
C TYR A 142 10.59 9.94 -16.09
N THR A 143 10.27 8.97 -15.24
CA THR A 143 10.36 7.54 -15.53
C THR A 143 9.03 6.85 -15.33
N GLY A 144 8.79 5.77 -16.08
CA GLY A 144 7.65 4.89 -15.84
C GLY A 144 7.69 4.32 -14.42
N HIS A 145 6.54 4.24 -13.76
CA HIS A 145 6.42 3.75 -12.41
C HIS A 145 5.08 3.06 -12.17
N ALA A 146 5.08 2.07 -11.29
CA ALA A 146 3.90 1.35 -10.83
C ALA A 146 3.80 1.46 -9.30
N TRP A 147 2.57 1.55 -8.80
CA TRP A 147 2.26 1.48 -7.36
C TRP A 147 0.95 0.75 -7.11
N CYS A 148 0.80 0.20 -5.90
CA CYS A 148 -0.46 -0.35 -5.44
C CYS A 148 -1.36 0.77 -4.88
N VAL A 149 -2.64 0.75 -5.24
CA VAL A 149 -3.69 1.61 -4.68
C VAL A 149 -4.68 0.73 -3.95
N ILE A 150 -4.99 1.08 -2.70
CA ILE A 150 -6.05 0.44 -1.91
C ILE A 150 -7.20 1.44 -1.79
N ASN A 151 -8.39 1.00 -2.21
CA ASN A 151 -9.60 1.76 -2.06
C ASN A 151 -10.22 1.48 -0.70
N ILE A 152 -10.61 2.55 -0.03
CA ILE A 152 -11.05 2.58 1.36
C ILE A 152 -11.89 3.82 1.59
#